data_AF-A0A9W8MKL5-F1
#
_entry.id   AF-A0A9W8MKL5-F1
#
_cell.length_a   1.000
_cell.length_b   1.000
_cell.length_c   1.000
_cell.angle_alpha   90.00
_cell.angle_beta   90.00
_cell.angle_gamma   90.00
#
_symmetry.space_group_name_H-M   'P 1'
#
loop_
_entity.id
_entity.type
_entity.pdbx_description
1 polymer ?
#
loop_
_entity_poly.entity_id
_entity_poly.type
_entity_poly.pdbx_seq_one_letter_code
_entity_poly.pdbx_strand_id
1 'polypeptide(L)'
;MVVQFGYVALWSTIWPLAGVMALINNIFELRSDAFKITVHHRRPVPVRTDTIGPWLDALTFLTWLSALTNSALVYLFSPSLTNTTNVVSQVAVKAAQFVGLGEIVGALLNATLVTQEGVATVVGEASEKAAEHLVNAAGGLLANESLNPNTLNSTSAEELASAGAANWGLDGSSSLTYGATKDLLVKAVLVALVASHAYFIVKGLVRHVVEKVYWAGSGEVAEWERQEKEKRENGLVEMGIHKIVNIRAEKDGKKPAAAEDAVKMFWEHDEGVDEIQRVVKEA
;
A
#
# COMPACT_ATOMS: atom_id res chain seq x y z
N MET A 1 -8.11 -17.27 -9.30
CA MET A 1 -8.29 -15.88 -8.80
C MET A 1 -7.12 -15.28 -8.00
N VAL A 2 -6.79 -15.71 -6.77
CA VAL A 2 -5.82 -14.97 -5.91
C VAL A 2 -4.41 -14.87 -6.52
N VAL A 3 -3.89 -15.96 -7.08
CA VAL A 3 -2.57 -15.95 -7.74
C VAL A 3 -2.54 -15.02 -8.96
N GLN A 4 -3.61 -15.02 -9.76
CA GLN A 4 -3.78 -14.10 -10.89
C GLN A 4 -3.84 -12.64 -10.44
N PHE A 5 -4.53 -12.34 -9.33
CA PHE A 5 -4.48 -11.02 -8.71
C PHE A 5 -3.04 -10.65 -8.33
N GLY A 6 -2.29 -11.57 -7.74
CA GLY A 6 -0.87 -11.38 -7.44
C GLY A 6 -0.05 -11.00 -8.68
N TYR A 7 -0.27 -11.69 -9.81
CA TYR A 7 0.41 -11.35 -11.06
C TYR A 7 0.10 -9.93 -11.53
N VAL A 8 -1.17 -9.54 -11.49
CA VAL A 8 -1.59 -8.18 -11.86
C VAL A 8 -0.98 -7.17 -10.89
N ALA A 9 -1.13 -7.37 -9.58
CA ALA A 9 -0.68 -6.42 -8.58
C ALA A 9 0.86 -6.24 -8.59
N LEU A 10 1.64 -7.31 -8.68
CA LEU A 10 3.10 -7.27 -8.54
C LEU A 10 3.84 -6.90 -9.82
N TRP A 11 3.27 -7.20 -11.00
CA TRP A 11 4.02 -7.16 -12.26
C TRP A 11 3.38 -6.31 -13.37
N SER A 12 2.22 -5.69 -13.14
CA SER A 12 1.59 -4.83 -14.16
C SER A 12 2.44 -3.61 -14.54
N THR A 13 3.39 -3.21 -13.69
CA THR A 13 4.35 -2.13 -14.00
C THR A 13 5.27 -2.47 -15.17
N ILE A 14 5.66 -3.74 -15.31
CA ILE A 14 6.47 -4.24 -16.42
C ILE A 14 5.58 -4.47 -17.65
N TRP A 15 4.36 -4.99 -17.44
CA TRP A 15 3.42 -5.29 -18.51
C TRP A 15 2.03 -4.69 -18.24
N PRO A 16 1.77 -3.45 -18.72
CA PRO A 16 0.53 -2.72 -18.42
C PRO A 16 -0.75 -3.41 -18.93
N LEU A 17 -0.64 -4.30 -19.93
CA LEU A 17 -1.78 -5.05 -20.46
C LEU A 17 -2.23 -6.21 -19.55
N ALA A 18 -1.50 -6.51 -18.47
CA ALA A 18 -1.85 -7.57 -17.52
C ALA A 18 -3.29 -7.45 -16.99
N GLY A 19 -3.74 -6.23 -16.68
CA GLY A 19 -5.09 -5.99 -16.18
C GLY A 19 -6.19 -6.32 -17.19
N VAL A 20 -5.97 -5.98 -18.48
CA VAL A 20 -6.93 -6.28 -19.56
C VAL A 20 -7.02 -7.79 -19.78
N MET A 21 -5.89 -8.48 -19.78
CA MET A 21 -5.86 -9.93 -19.95
C MET A 21 -6.51 -10.65 -18.76
N ALA A 22 -6.29 -10.14 -17.55
CA ALA A 22 -6.98 -10.65 -16.36
C ALA A 22 -8.51 -10.43 -16.44
N LEU A 23 -8.96 -9.29 -16.96
CA LEU A 23 -10.39 -9.01 -17.15
C LEU A 23 -11.03 -10.01 -18.13
N ILE A 24 -10.40 -10.21 -19.29
CA ILE A 24 -10.88 -11.17 -20.31
C ILE A 24 -10.92 -12.58 -19.72
N ASN A 25 -9.86 -13.00 -19.03
CA ASN A 25 -9.81 -14.30 -18.35
C ASN A 25 -10.97 -14.46 -17.35
N ASN A 26 -11.24 -13.47 -16.51
CA ASN A 26 -12.30 -13.53 -15.49
C ASN A 26 -13.71 -13.66 -16.10
N ILE A 27 -13.95 -13.06 -17.27
CA ILE A 27 -15.24 -13.19 -17.98
C ILE A 27 -15.47 -14.64 -18.39
N PHE A 28 -14.45 -15.29 -18.95
CA PHE A 28 -14.51 -16.71 -19.31
C PHE A 28 -14.54 -17.61 -18.07
N GLU A 29 -13.73 -17.30 -17.07
CA GLU A 29 -13.60 -18.10 -15.85
C GLU A 29 -14.93 -18.18 -15.11
N LEU A 30 -15.68 -17.08 -15.00
CA LEU A 30 -17.02 -17.04 -14.39
C LEU A 30 -18.00 -18.03 -15.04
N ARG A 31 -17.99 -18.14 -16.37
CA ARG A 31 -18.85 -19.09 -17.10
C ARG A 31 -18.33 -20.52 -17.01
N SER A 32 -17.02 -20.69 -17.11
CA SER A 32 -16.38 -22.00 -17.07
C SER A 32 -16.51 -22.68 -15.71
N ASP A 33 -16.42 -21.94 -14.60
CA ASP A 33 -16.57 -22.49 -13.26
C ASP A 33 -18.03 -22.85 -12.96
N ALA A 34 -18.98 -22.04 -13.43
CA ALA A 34 -20.40 -22.40 -13.36
C ALA A 34 -20.68 -23.72 -14.10
N PHE A 35 -20.13 -23.88 -15.31
CA PHE A 35 -20.26 -25.11 -16.10
C PHE A 35 -19.57 -26.32 -15.44
N LYS A 36 -18.41 -26.11 -14.80
CA LYS A 36 -17.68 -27.14 -14.06
C LYS A 36 -18.50 -27.69 -12.89
N ILE A 37 -19.16 -26.81 -12.14
CA ILE A 37 -20.00 -27.20 -11.01
C ILE A 37 -21.24 -27.98 -11.46
N THR A 38 -21.86 -27.64 -12.59
CA THR A 38 -23.09 -28.29 -13.04
C THR A 38 -22.87 -29.62 -13.76
N VAL A 39 -21.80 -29.73 -14.55
CA VAL A 39 -21.56 -30.91 -15.41
C VAL A 39 -20.48 -31.84 -14.85
N HIS A 40 -19.42 -31.29 -14.26
CA HIS A 40 -18.22 -32.07 -13.95
C HIS A 40 -18.09 -32.46 -12.48
N HIS A 41 -18.89 -31.87 -11.58
CA HIS A 41 -18.79 -32.09 -10.15
C HIS A 41 -20.15 -32.49 -9.56
N ARG A 42 -20.12 -33.29 -8.50
CA ARG A 42 -21.33 -33.54 -7.69
C ARG A 42 -21.66 -32.28 -6.90
N ARG A 43 -22.95 -32.07 -6.63
CA ARG A 43 -23.41 -30.91 -5.86
C ARG A 43 -22.72 -30.87 -4.48
N PRO A 44 -22.00 -29.78 -4.15
CA PRO A 44 -21.36 -29.64 -2.85
C PRO A 44 -22.40 -29.43 -1.75
N VAL A 45 -22.08 -29.85 -0.52
CA VAL A 45 -22.91 -29.59 0.67
C VAL A 45 -22.88 -28.08 0.95
N PRO A 46 -24.05 -27.43 1.14
CA PRO A 46 -24.09 -26.01 1.43
C PRO A 46 -23.49 -25.74 2.82
N VAL A 47 -22.42 -24.95 2.86
CA VAL A 47 -21.77 -24.47 4.08
C VAL A 47 -21.85 -22.95 4.08
N ARG A 48 -22.26 -22.37 5.22
CA ARG A 48 -22.30 -20.91 5.40
C ARG A 48 -20.93 -20.44 5.87
N THR A 49 -20.45 -19.37 5.27
CA THR A 49 -19.22 -18.67 5.67
C THR A 49 -19.48 -17.17 5.62
N ASP A 50 -18.98 -16.44 6.60
CA ASP A 50 -19.16 -14.98 6.69
C ASP A 50 -18.10 -14.22 5.86
N THR A 51 -17.08 -14.94 5.38
CA THR A 51 -15.96 -14.38 4.61
C THR A 51 -15.37 -15.40 3.62
N ILE A 52 -14.54 -14.94 2.69
CA ILE A 52 -13.72 -15.79 1.80
C ILE A 52 -12.59 -16.53 2.57
N GLY A 53 -12.37 -16.19 3.84
CA GLY A 53 -11.44 -16.89 4.74
C GLY A 53 -9.99 -16.39 4.61
N PRO A 54 -8.98 -17.27 4.69
CA PRO A 54 -7.55 -16.89 4.74
C PRO A 54 -7.07 -16.16 3.48
N TRP A 55 -7.86 -16.21 2.40
CA TRP A 55 -7.57 -15.49 1.16
C TRP A 55 -7.63 -13.98 1.31
N LEU A 56 -8.38 -13.42 2.29
CA LEU A 56 -8.34 -11.98 2.56
C LEU A 56 -6.96 -11.53 3.05
N ASP A 57 -6.34 -12.30 3.93
CA ASP A 57 -5.02 -12.00 4.46
C ASP A 57 -3.97 -12.13 3.35
N ALA A 58 -4.11 -13.15 2.50
CA ALA A 58 -3.25 -13.32 1.32
C ALA A 58 -3.36 -12.15 0.34
N LEU A 59 -4.58 -11.69 0.00
CA LEU A 59 -4.79 -10.54 -0.87
C LEU A 59 -4.23 -9.25 -0.25
N THR A 60 -4.40 -9.08 1.06
CA THR A 60 -3.86 -7.92 1.80
C THR A 60 -2.33 -7.91 1.76
N PHE A 61 -1.71 -9.06 2.00
CA PHE A 61 -0.27 -9.25 1.90
C PHE A 61 0.25 -8.97 0.49
N LEU A 62 -0.38 -9.55 -0.54
CA LEU A 62 0.00 -9.34 -1.94
C LEU A 62 -0.10 -7.87 -2.35
N THR A 63 -1.11 -7.14 -1.87
CA THR A 63 -1.28 -5.72 -2.17
C THR A 63 -0.19 -4.86 -1.50
N TRP A 64 0.16 -5.17 -0.25
CA TRP A 64 1.28 -4.50 0.43
C TRP A 64 2.62 -4.80 -0.26
N LEU A 65 2.86 -6.07 -0.61
CA LEU A 65 4.07 -6.49 -1.32
C LEU A 65 4.16 -5.83 -2.70
N SER A 66 3.04 -5.67 -3.40
CA SER A 66 2.95 -4.96 -4.68
C SER A 66 3.48 -3.53 -4.59
N ALA A 67 3.17 -2.79 -3.53
CA ALA A 67 3.68 -1.43 -3.35
C ALA A 67 5.23 -1.41 -3.27
N LEU A 68 5.83 -2.39 -2.60
CA LEU A 68 7.29 -2.54 -2.50
C LEU A 68 7.91 -2.91 -3.85
N THR A 69 7.38 -3.95 -4.49
CA THR A 69 7.94 -4.48 -5.75
C THR A 69 7.81 -3.46 -6.88
N ASN A 70 6.65 -2.84 -7.04
CA ASN A 70 6.41 -1.88 -8.12
C ASN A 70 7.28 -0.64 -8.01
N SER A 71 7.45 -0.09 -6.81
CA SER A 71 8.29 1.09 -6.60
C SER A 71 9.78 0.79 -6.80
N ALA A 72 10.25 -0.38 -6.36
CA ALA A 72 11.60 -0.86 -6.62
C ALA A 72 11.87 -1.08 -8.11
N LEU A 73 10.94 -1.72 -8.83
CA LEU A 73 11.04 -1.96 -10.27
C LEU A 73 11.09 -0.65 -11.07
N VAL A 74 10.20 0.29 -10.77
CA VAL A 74 10.18 1.59 -11.43
C VAL A 74 11.50 2.34 -11.21
N TYR A 75 12.05 2.31 -10.00
CA TYR A 75 13.35 2.94 -9.73
C TYR A 75 14.50 2.26 -10.49
N LEU A 76 14.56 0.92 -10.44
CA LEU A 76 15.64 0.14 -11.04
C LEU A 76 15.66 0.25 -12.58
N PHE A 77 14.48 0.29 -13.21
CA PHE A 77 14.34 0.27 -14.67
C PHE A 77 14.03 1.65 -15.27
N SER A 78 14.16 2.74 -14.50
CA SER A 78 13.98 4.12 -15.01
C SER A 78 15.31 4.88 -15.02
N PRO A 79 15.99 5.02 -16.18
CA PRO A 79 17.27 5.71 -16.32
C PRO A 79 17.25 7.16 -15.81
N SER A 80 16.11 7.84 -15.92
CA SER A 80 15.94 9.23 -15.47
C SER A 80 15.94 9.37 -13.94
N LEU A 81 15.51 8.34 -13.20
CA LEU A 81 15.46 8.37 -11.74
C LEU A 81 16.82 8.01 -11.12
N THR A 82 17.62 7.19 -11.80
CA THR A 82 18.96 6.77 -11.35
C THR A 82 20.02 7.85 -11.52
N ASN A 83 19.92 8.70 -12.54
CA ASN A 83 20.87 9.79 -12.79
C ASN A 83 20.61 11.08 -12.01
N THR A 84 19.51 11.16 -11.26
CA THR A 84 19.13 12.39 -10.54
C THR A 84 19.52 12.26 -9.07
N THR A 85 20.43 13.11 -8.57
CA THR A 85 20.86 13.13 -7.15
C THR A 85 19.76 13.59 -6.18
N ASN A 86 18.66 14.15 -6.70
CA ASN A 86 17.52 14.68 -5.95
C ASN A 86 16.21 13.88 -6.21
N VAL A 87 16.26 12.55 -6.16
CA VAL A 87 15.09 11.67 -6.40
C VAL A 87 13.94 11.97 -5.42
N VAL A 88 14.28 12.28 -4.16
CA VAL A 88 13.30 12.57 -3.11
C VAL A 88 12.52 13.85 -3.42
N SER A 89 13.15 14.89 -3.96
CA SER A 89 12.46 16.14 -4.28
C SER A 89 11.56 16.00 -5.52
N GLN A 90 11.99 15.27 -6.55
CA GLN A 90 11.21 15.07 -7.77
C GLN A 90 10.01 14.13 -7.58
N VAL A 91 10.18 13.06 -6.78
CA VAL A 91 9.06 12.17 -6.43
C VAL A 91 8.06 12.89 -5.53
N ALA A 92 8.52 13.69 -4.56
CA ALA A 92 7.65 14.49 -3.71
C ALA A 92 6.88 15.56 -4.52
N VAL A 93 7.54 16.25 -5.45
CA VAL A 93 6.91 17.27 -6.31
C VAL A 93 5.89 16.65 -7.28
N LYS A 94 6.24 15.54 -7.94
CA LYS A 94 5.31 14.85 -8.85
C LYS A 94 4.14 14.18 -8.12
N ALA A 95 4.38 13.63 -6.93
CA ALA A 95 3.31 13.09 -6.08
C ALA A 95 2.37 14.20 -5.58
N ALA A 96 2.91 15.37 -5.21
CA ALA A 96 2.11 16.52 -4.79
C ALA A 96 1.27 17.12 -5.94
N GLN A 97 1.78 17.10 -7.18
CA GLN A 97 1.04 17.51 -8.38
C GLN A 97 -0.14 16.56 -8.70
N PHE A 98 -0.01 15.27 -8.39
CA PHE A 98 -1.07 14.28 -8.64
C PHE A 98 -2.22 14.35 -7.62
N VAL A 99 -1.99 14.92 -6.43
CA VAL A 99 -2.98 15.02 -5.32
C VAL A 99 -3.72 16.37 -5.29
N GLY A 100 -3.34 17.34 -6.13
CA GLY A 100 -4.10 18.60 -6.31
C GLY A 100 -3.98 19.62 -5.17
N LEU A 101 -2.93 19.54 -4.35
CA LEU A 101 -2.66 20.45 -3.20
C LEU A 101 -1.42 21.36 -3.43
N GLY A 102 -1.14 21.71 -4.69
CA GLY A 102 0.17 22.18 -5.16
C GLY A 102 0.69 23.51 -4.61
N GLU A 103 -0.14 24.41 -4.09
CA GLU A 103 0.32 25.81 -3.85
C GLU A 103 0.82 26.09 -2.42
N ILE A 104 0.21 25.50 -1.38
CA ILE A 104 0.50 25.90 0.01
C ILE A 104 1.68 25.11 0.62
N VAL A 105 1.82 23.83 0.26
CA VAL A 105 2.90 22.97 0.78
C VAL A 105 4.23 23.19 0.02
N GLY A 106 4.16 23.60 -1.25
CA GLY A 106 5.34 23.89 -2.08
C GLY A 106 6.17 25.08 -1.57
N ALA A 107 5.51 26.12 -1.04
CA ALA A 107 6.19 27.29 -0.48
C ALA A 107 6.98 26.97 0.80
N LEU A 108 6.44 26.07 1.65
CA LEU A 108 7.06 25.72 2.93
C LEU A 108 8.26 24.78 2.75
N LEU A 109 8.22 23.87 1.76
CA LEU A 109 9.36 23.00 1.44
C LEU A 109 10.50 23.74 0.72
N ASN A 110 10.20 24.73 -0.13
CA ASN A 110 11.22 25.54 -0.81
C ASN A 110 12.10 26.32 0.18
N ALA A 111 11.54 26.79 1.30
CA ALA A 111 12.29 27.48 2.34
C ALA A 111 13.31 26.57 3.06
N THR A 112 13.08 25.25 3.05
CA THR A 112 14.00 24.26 3.65
C THR A 112 15.07 23.80 2.64
N LEU A 113 14.85 23.97 1.33
CA LEU A 113 15.78 23.59 0.27
C LEU A 113 16.94 24.59 0.10
N VAL A 114 16.68 25.89 0.30
CA VAL A 114 17.70 26.96 0.21
C VAL A 114 18.84 26.77 1.22
N THR A 115 18.59 26.07 2.34
CA THR A 115 19.63 25.77 3.35
C THR A 115 20.50 24.56 2.99
N GLN A 116 20.09 23.69 2.06
CA GLN A 116 20.89 22.54 1.60
C GLN A 116 21.68 22.78 0.31
N GLU A 117 21.30 23.77 -0.50
CA GLU A 117 22.01 24.13 -1.74
C GLU A 117 23.48 24.55 -1.49
N GLY A 118 23.79 25.08 -0.31
CA GLY A 118 25.16 25.44 0.08
C GLY A 118 26.11 24.27 0.32
N VAL A 119 25.59 23.05 0.51
CA VAL A 119 26.41 21.84 0.78
C VAL A 119 26.62 21.02 -0.50
N ALA A 120 25.71 21.11 -1.48
CA ALA A 120 25.73 20.33 -2.71
C ALA A 120 26.74 20.84 -3.77
N THR A 121 27.07 22.13 -3.75
CA THR A 121 28.03 22.74 -4.69
C THR A 121 29.45 22.20 -4.52
N VAL A 122 29.85 21.88 -3.28
CA VAL A 122 31.18 21.35 -2.95
C VAL A 122 31.37 19.90 -3.41
N VAL A 123 30.28 19.13 -3.51
CA VAL A 123 30.32 17.70 -3.89
C VAL A 123 30.17 17.51 -5.41
N GLY A 124 29.48 18.44 -6.10
CA GLY A 124 29.31 18.42 -7.56
C GLY A 124 30.61 18.57 -8.35
N GLU A 125 31.50 19.47 -7.93
CA GLU A 125 32.81 19.69 -8.59
C GLU A 125 33.73 18.45 -8.55
N ALA A 126 33.57 17.58 -7.54
CA ALA A 126 34.36 16.35 -7.42
C ALA A 126 33.86 15.25 -8.38
N SER A 127 32.56 15.23 -8.68
CA SER A 127 31.94 14.24 -9.58
C SER A 127 32.14 14.57 -11.05
N GLU A 128 32.20 15.86 -11.40
CA GLU A 128 32.44 16.33 -12.78
C GLU A 128 33.87 15.97 -13.24
N LYS A 129 34.87 16.13 -12.37
CA LYS A 129 36.25 15.69 -12.63
C LYS A 129 36.36 14.18 -12.84
N ALA A 130 35.58 13.38 -12.12
CA ALA A 130 35.56 11.92 -12.30
C ALA A 130 34.93 11.49 -13.63
N ALA A 131 33.91 12.22 -14.10
CA ALA A 131 33.28 11.99 -15.40
C ALA A 131 34.19 12.36 -16.57
N GLU A 132 34.95 13.47 -16.49
CA GLU A 132 35.95 13.84 -17.50
C GLU A 132 37.05 12.79 -17.65
N HIS A 133 37.50 12.18 -16.54
CA HIS A 133 38.49 11.09 -16.59
C HIS A 133 37.96 9.81 -17.25
N LEU A 134 36.67 9.50 -17.09
CA LEU A 134 36.03 8.34 -17.74
C LEU A 134 35.78 8.58 -19.23
N VAL A 135 35.44 9.81 -19.63
CA VAL A 135 35.29 10.19 -21.05
C VAL A 135 36.64 10.20 -21.76
N ASN A 136 37.71 10.67 -21.12
CA ASN A 136 39.07 10.60 -21.67
C ASN A 136 39.58 9.15 -21.77
N ALA A 137 39.19 8.27 -20.83
CA ALA A 137 39.49 6.83 -20.90
C ALA A 137 38.72 6.12 -22.04
N ALA A 138 37.48 6.54 -22.33
CA ALA A 138 36.70 6.03 -23.45
C ALA A 138 37.15 6.62 -24.81
N GLY A 139 37.62 7.87 -24.84
CA GLY A 139 38.15 8.53 -26.04
C GLY A 139 39.43 7.87 -26.56
N GLY A 140 40.25 7.29 -25.68
CA GLY A 140 41.39 6.46 -26.07
C GLY A 140 41.01 5.17 -26.82
N LEU A 141 39.77 4.69 -26.65
CA LEU A 141 39.26 3.48 -27.31
C LEU A 141 38.78 3.75 -28.76
N LEU A 142 38.39 4.99 -29.07
CA LEU A 142 37.89 5.39 -30.40
C LEU A 142 38.99 6.01 -31.29
N ALA A 143 40.14 6.38 -30.73
CA ALA A 143 41.23 7.04 -31.47
C ALA A 143 42.16 6.08 -32.25
N ASN A 144 41.94 4.75 -32.23
CA ASN A 144 42.80 3.79 -32.93
C ASN A 144 42.22 3.27 -34.26
N GLU A 145 41.15 3.86 -34.78
CA GLU A 145 40.55 3.47 -36.06
C GLU A 145 41.16 4.23 -37.26
N SER A 146 42.49 4.37 -37.28
CA SER A 146 43.19 4.90 -38.46
C SER A 146 44.59 4.31 -38.70
N LEU A 147 44.90 3.09 -38.22
CA LEU A 147 46.21 2.48 -38.46
C LEU A 147 46.21 1.33 -39.47
N ASN A 148 47.04 1.55 -40.49
CA ASN A 148 47.48 0.72 -41.61
C ASN A 148 47.72 -0.78 -41.23
N PRO A 149 47.19 -1.76 -41.99
CA PRO A 149 47.20 -3.19 -41.62
C PRO A 149 48.56 -3.92 -41.67
N ASN A 150 49.70 -3.22 -41.80
CA ASN A 150 51.01 -3.85 -42.06
C ASN A 150 52.02 -3.81 -40.90
N THR A 151 51.62 -3.49 -39.66
CA THR A 151 52.52 -3.56 -38.49
C THR A 151 51.88 -4.29 -37.32
N LEU A 152 51.83 -5.63 -37.40
CA LEU A 152 51.48 -6.50 -36.27
C LEU A 152 52.71 -7.33 -35.88
N ASN A 153 53.49 -6.78 -34.95
CA ASN A 153 54.50 -7.48 -34.19
C ASN A 153 53.83 -8.18 -33.00
N SER A 154 54.23 -9.43 -32.74
CA SER A 154 53.56 -10.42 -31.89
C SER A 154 53.46 -10.13 -30.39
N THR A 155 53.72 -8.89 -29.95
CA THR A 155 53.63 -8.47 -28.54
C THR A 155 52.35 -7.71 -28.21
N SER A 156 51.61 -7.20 -29.22
CA SER A 156 50.38 -6.42 -29.02
C SER A 156 49.12 -7.27 -28.88
N ALA A 157 49.15 -8.54 -29.30
CA ALA A 157 48.02 -9.46 -29.12
C ALA A 157 47.89 -9.97 -27.67
N GLU A 158 49.00 -10.10 -26.93
CA GLU A 158 48.98 -10.49 -25.52
C GLU A 158 48.55 -9.33 -24.59
N GLU A 159 48.92 -8.08 -24.92
CA GLU A 159 48.46 -6.90 -24.17
C GLU A 159 46.95 -6.65 -24.35
N LEU A 160 46.41 -6.81 -25.56
CA LEU A 160 44.97 -6.66 -25.83
C LEU A 160 44.13 -7.77 -25.17
N ALA A 161 44.65 -9.00 -25.12
CA ALA A 161 44.01 -10.11 -24.43
C ALA A 161 44.05 -9.91 -22.90
N SER A 162 45.12 -9.34 -22.35
CA SER A 162 45.21 -9.02 -20.92
C SER A 162 44.29 -7.85 -20.51
N ALA A 163 44.12 -6.84 -21.38
CA ALA A 163 43.25 -5.69 -21.12
C ALA A 163 41.76 -6.03 -21.25
N GLY A 164 41.40 -6.92 -22.18
CA GLY A 164 40.02 -7.40 -22.36
C GLY A 164 39.57 -8.43 -21.33
N ALA A 165 40.49 -9.28 -20.83
CA ALA A 165 40.20 -10.30 -19.84
C ALA A 165 40.26 -9.80 -18.38
N ALA A 166 40.97 -8.70 -18.10
CA ALA A 166 41.08 -8.12 -16.75
C ALA A 166 39.76 -7.54 -16.20
N ASN A 167 38.72 -7.40 -17.03
CA ASN A 167 37.47 -6.74 -16.64
C ASN A 167 36.32 -7.70 -16.25
N TRP A 168 36.54 -9.02 -16.32
CA TRP A 168 35.56 -10.03 -15.91
C TRP A 168 36.15 -10.93 -14.81
N GLY A 169 36.43 -10.31 -13.65
CA GLY A 169 36.96 -10.99 -12.48
C GLY A 169 36.13 -12.22 -12.10
N LEU A 170 36.74 -13.40 -12.23
CA LEU A 170 36.17 -14.71 -11.92
C LEU A 170 36.03 -14.97 -10.40
N ASP A 171 36.36 -13.99 -9.56
CA ASP A 171 36.36 -14.04 -8.10
C ASP A 171 35.30 -13.12 -7.45
N GLY A 172 34.50 -12.40 -8.26
CA GLY A 172 33.44 -11.53 -7.78
C GLY A 172 33.93 -10.30 -7.00
N SER A 173 35.23 -9.97 -7.05
CA SER A 173 35.85 -8.92 -6.23
C SER A 173 36.17 -7.61 -6.98
N SER A 174 35.49 -7.30 -8.09
CA SER A 174 35.62 -5.99 -8.74
C SER A 174 34.87 -4.90 -7.96
N SER A 175 35.64 -4.15 -7.16
CA SER A 175 35.20 -3.08 -6.27
C SER A 175 34.36 -1.96 -6.91
N LEU A 176 34.44 -1.77 -8.23
CA LEU A 176 33.62 -0.79 -8.96
C LEU A 176 32.20 -1.28 -9.27
N THR A 177 32.03 -2.52 -9.71
CA THR A 177 30.71 -3.07 -10.08
C THR A 177 29.89 -3.40 -8.85
N TYR A 178 30.50 -4.04 -7.84
CA TYR A 178 29.82 -4.38 -6.59
C TYR A 178 29.40 -3.12 -5.80
N GLY A 179 30.26 -2.10 -5.78
CA GLY A 179 29.95 -0.80 -5.17
C GLY A 179 28.74 -0.12 -5.82
N ALA A 180 28.71 -0.07 -7.16
CA ALA A 180 27.61 0.52 -7.91
C ALA A 180 26.30 -0.28 -7.76
N THR A 181 26.35 -1.62 -7.81
CA THR A 181 25.17 -2.47 -7.59
C THR A 181 24.64 -2.33 -6.17
N LYS A 182 25.51 -2.26 -5.17
CA LYS A 182 25.13 -2.06 -3.77
C LYS A 182 24.45 -0.70 -3.57
N ASP A 183 25.01 0.37 -4.11
CA ASP A 183 24.44 1.73 -4.00
C ASP A 183 23.05 1.80 -4.67
N LEU A 184 22.93 1.21 -5.87
CA LEU A 184 21.66 1.12 -6.60
C LEU A 184 20.60 0.34 -5.80
N LEU A 185 20.97 -0.80 -5.22
CA LEU A 185 20.06 -1.63 -4.44
C LEU A 185 19.62 -0.93 -3.16
N VAL A 186 20.54 -0.28 -2.44
CA VAL A 186 20.22 0.50 -1.23
C VAL A 186 19.22 1.60 -1.56
N LYS A 187 19.43 2.35 -2.66
CA LYS A 187 18.49 3.39 -3.10
C LYS A 187 17.12 2.80 -3.49
N ALA A 188 17.09 1.67 -4.19
CA ALA A 188 15.85 0.97 -4.52
C ALA A 188 15.07 0.54 -3.27
N VAL A 189 15.77 0.02 -2.25
CA VAL A 189 15.17 -0.38 -0.97
C VAL A 189 14.62 0.84 -0.21
N LEU A 190 15.33 1.97 -0.22
CA LEU A 190 14.83 3.20 0.40
C LEU A 190 13.56 3.71 -0.28
N VAL A 191 13.52 3.71 -1.62
CA VAL A 191 12.32 4.07 -2.39
C VAL A 191 11.16 3.11 -2.06
N ALA A 192 11.43 1.81 -1.98
CA ALA A 192 10.43 0.82 -1.60
C ALA A 192 9.89 1.05 -0.18
N LEU A 193 10.76 1.40 0.77
CA LEU A 193 10.36 1.70 2.14
C LEU A 193 9.47 2.93 2.22
N VAL A 194 9.80 4.00 1.48
CA VAL A 194 8.93 5.19 1.37
C VAL A 194 7.58 4.81 0.77
N ALA A 195 7.56 4.01 -0.30
CA ALA A 195 6.33 3.52 -0.92
C ALA A 195 5.48 2.68 0.04
N SER A 196 6.11 1.88 0.92
CA SER A 196 5.39 1.11 1.96
C SER A 196 4.66 2.02 2.96
N HIS A 197 5.28 3.13 3.37
CA HIS A 197 4.65 4.06 4.31
C HIS A 197 3.49 4.80 3.63
N ALA A 198 3.69 5.22 2.37
CA ALA A 198 2.62 5.78 1.55
C ALA A 198 1.45 4.81 1.40
N TYR A 199 1.70 3.51 1.19
CA TYR A 199 0.64 2.49 1.14
C TYR A 199 -0.21 2.46 2.41
N PHE A 200 0.39 2.49 3.61
CA PHE A 200 -0.36 2.50 4.86
C PHE A 200 -1.20 3.77 5.04
N ILE A 201 -0.67 4.93 4.65
CA ILE A 201 -1.41 6.20 4.68
C ILE A 201 -2.63 6.13 3.75
N VAL A 202 -2.43 5.72 2.50
CA VAL A 202 -3.51 5.59 1.52
C VAL A 202 -4.53 4.57 1.98
N LYS A 203 -4.10 3.42 2.52
CA LYS A 203 -4.99 2.40 3.08
C LYS A 203 -5.84 2.96 4.22
N GLY A 204 -5.24 3.73 5.13
CA GLY A 204 -5.96 4.40 6.22
C GLY A 204 -6.99 5.40 5.71
N LEU A 205 -6.62 6.21 4.70
CA LEU A 205 -7.53 7.16 4.06
C LEU A 205 -8.70 6.46 3.36
N VAL A 206 -8.41 5.45 2.53
CA VAL A 206 -9.44 4.69 1.82
C VAL A 206 -10.39 4.04 2.82
N ARG A 207 -9.86 3.44 3.89
CA ARG A 207 -10.68 2.87 4.97
C ARG A 207 -11.59 3.94 5.58
N HIS A 208 -11.04 5.10 5.92
CA HIS A 208 -11.83 6.19 6.49
C HIS A 208 -12.94 6.66 5.55
N VAL A 209 -12.64 6.82 4.26
CA VAL A 209 -13.63 7.22 3.25
C VAL A 209 -14.70 6.17 3.08
N VAL A 210 -14.34 4.89 2.98
CA VAL A 210 -15.31 3.79 2.86
C VAL A 210 -16.18 3.70 4.11
N GLU A 211 -15.59 3.81 5.30
CA GLU A 211 -16.35 3.80 6.56
C GLU A 211 -17.31 4.98 6.66
N LYS A 212 -16.91 6.19 6.23
CA LYS A 212 -17.74 7.39 6.34
C LYS A 212 -18.77 7.56 5.25
N VAL A 213 -18.44 7.19 4.02
CA VAL A 213 -19.30 7.45 2.84
C VAL A 213 -20.16 6.24 2.51
N TYR A 214 -19.60 5.05 2.61
CA TYR A 214 -20.25 3.83 2.15
C TYR A 214 -20.89 3.05 3.30
N TRP A 215 -20.24 2.99 4.46
CA TRP A 215 -20.70 2.19 5.60
C TRP A 215 -21.59 2.98 6.56
N ALA A 216 -21.20 4.19 6.95
CA ALA A 216 -21.98 5.01 7.87
C ALA A 216 -23.31 5.42 7.23
N GLY A 217 -24.41 4.82 7.69
CA GLY A 217 -25.75 5.04 7.16
C GLY A 217 -26.16 4.09 6.03
N SER A 218 -25.39 3.02 5.78
CA SER A 218 -25.80 1.97 4.86
C SER A 218 -27.05 1.23 5.40
N GLY A 219 -27.89 0.72 4.50
CA GLY A 219 -29.12 0.02 4.88
C GLY A 219 -28.84 -1.24 5.70
N GLU A 220 -27.71 -1.91 5.42
CA GLU A 220 -27.25 -3.09 6.13
C GLU A 220 -26.90 -2.78 7.58
N VAL A 221 -26.28 -1.63 7.86
CA VAL A 221 -25.99 -1.19 9.23
C VAL A 221 -27.29 -0.91 9.98
N ALA A 222 -28.25 -0.24 9.34
CA ALA A 222 -29.55 0.04 9.94
C ALA A 222 -30.35 -1.25 10.24
N GLU A 223 -30.30 -2.23 9.32
CA GLU A 223 -30.92 -3.55 9.53
C GLU A 223 -30.24 -4.31 10.67
N TRP A 224 -28.91 -4.27 10.74
CA TRP A 224 -28.15 -4.87 11.84
C TRP A 224 -28.51 -4.26 13.19
N GLU A 225 -28.54 -2.93 13.28
CA GLU A 225 -28.93 -2.22 14.49
C GLU A 225 -30.38 -2.52 14.90
N ARG A 226 -31.29 -2.63 13.92
CA ARG A 226 -32.69 -3.01 14.19
C ARG A 226 -32.78 -4.42 14.76
N GLN A 227 -32.11 -5.40 14.12
CA GLN A 227 -32.09 -6.78 14.61
C GLN A 227 -31.44 -6.89 15.99
N GLU A 228 -30.42 -6.08 16.28
CA GLU A 228 -29.79 -6.05 17.59
C GLU A 228 -30.72 -5.47 18.67
N LYS A 229 -31.43 -4.38 18.36
CA LYS A 229 -32.45 -3.81 19.26
C LYS A 229 -33.55 -4.82 19.56
N GLU A 230 -34.11 -5.44 18.52
CA GLU A 230 -35.16 -6.47 18.67
C GLU A 230 -34.69 -7.64 19.55
N LYS A 231 -33.45 -8.13 19.36
CA LYS A 231 -32.87 -9.20 20.21
C LYS A 231 -32.70 -8.75 21.66
N ARG A 232 -32.24 -7.52 21.89
CA ARG A 232 -32.09 -6.97 23.25
C ARG A 232 -33.44 -6.82 23.94
N GLU A 233 -34.45 -6.29 23.24
CA GLU A 233 -35.82 -6.14 23.77
C GLU A 233 -36.42 -7.50 24.12
N ASN A 234 -36.32 -8.48 23.20
CA ASN A 234 -36.80 -9.84 23.45
C ASN A 234 -36.08 -10.49 24.65
N GLY A 235 -34.77 -10.31 24.78
CA GLY A 235 -34.00 -10.81 25.92
C GLY A 235 -34.41 -10.17 27.26
N LEU A 236 -34.72 -8.87 27.29
CA LEU A 236 -35.23 -8.17 28.48
C LEU A 236 -36.62 -8.67 28.88
N VAL A 237 -37.47 -8.94 27.89
CA VAL A 237 -38.79 -9.54 28.13
C VAL A 237 -38.66 -10.94 28.71
N GLU A 238 -37.75 -11.76 28.17
CA GLU A 238 -37.45 -13.13 28.65
C GLU A 238 -36.90 -13.13 30.08
N MET A 239 -36.01 -12.20 30.41
CA MET A 239 -35.51 -12.00 31.78
C MET A 239 -36.58 -11.46 32.75
N GLY A 240 -37.78 -11.11 32.26
CA GLY A 240 -38.88 -10.63 33.09
C GLY A 240 -38.69 -9.19 33.60
N ILE A 241 -37.79 -8.41 33.02
CA ILE A 241 -37.48 -7.04 33.47
C ILE A 241 -38.71 -6.13 33.35
N HIS A 242 -39.58 -6.35 32.36
CA HIS A 242 -40.87 -5.67 32.26
C HIS A 242 -41.73 -5.78 33.55
N LYS A 243 -41.63 -6.89 34.28
CA LYS A 243 -42.32 -7.08 35.58
C LYS A 243 -41.71 -6.22 36.66
N ILE A 244 -40.37 -6.16 36.72
CA ILE A 244 -39.63 -5.34 37.68
C ILE A 244 -39.94 -3.86 37.46
N VAL A 245 -39.93 -3.42 36.20
CA VAL A 245 -40.27 -2.06 35.80
C VAL A 245 -41.71 -1.73 36.21
N ASN A 246 -42.67 -2.61 35.94
CA ASN A 246 -44.07 -2.39 36.35
C ASN A 246 -44.26 -2.36 37.88
N ILE A 247 -43.57 -3.21 38.62
CA ILE A 247 -43.59 -3.18 40.11
C ILE A 247 -43.04 -1.85 40.63
N ARG A 248 -41.98 -1.31 40.02
CA ARG A 248 -41.46 0.01 40.39
C ARG A 248 -42.41 1.13 39.98
N ALA A 249 -42.97 1.09 38.77
CA ALA A 249 -43.94 2.09 38.31
C ALA A 249 -45.14 2.19 39.27
N GLU A 250 -45.61 1.05 39.79
CA GLU A 250 -46.66 1.01 40.80
C GLU A 250 -46.24 1.70 42.11
N LYS A 251 -45.00 1.50 42.57
CA LYS A 251 -44.46 2.22 43.75
C LYS A 251 -44.39 3.72 43.55
N ASP A 252 -44.11 4.17 42.33
CA ASP A 252 -44.07 5.59 41.96
C ASP A 252 -45.46 6.17 41.62
N GLY A 253 -46.53 5.39 41.79
CA GLY A 253 -47.91 5.80 41.50
C GLY A 253 -48.25 5.91 40.01
N LYS A 254 -47.41 5.35 39.13
CA LYS A 254 -47.61 5.32 37.68
C LYS A 254 -48.38 4.05 37.26
N LYS A 255 -49.16 4.16 36.19
CA LYS A 255 -49.94 3.03 35.65
C LYS A 255 -49.00 1.94 35.09
N PRO A 256 -49.35 0.65 35.23
CA PRO A 256 -48.59 -0.44 34.64
C PRO A 256 -48.62 -0.36 33.12
N ALA A 257 -47.48 -0.59 32.49
CA ALA A 257 -47.28 -0.50 31.05
C ALA A 257 -47.31 -1.90 30.40
N ALA A 258 -47.65 -1.96 29.11
CA ALA A 258 -47.51 -3.19 28.34
C ALA A 258 -46.03 -3.63 28.30
N ALA A 259 -45.76 -4.90 27.99
CA ALA A 259 -44.38 -5.43 28.06
C ALA A 259 -43.39 -4.63 27.19
N GLU A 260 -43.78 -4.21 25.98
CA GLU A 260 -42.98 -3.37 25.10
C GLU A 260 -42.74 -1.97 25.69
N ASP A 261 -43.80 -1.32 26.20
CA ASP A 261 -43.73 0.01 26.81
C ASP A 261 -42.91 0.01 28.11
N ALA A 262 -42.94 -1.08 28.88
CA ALA A 262 -42.15 -1.25 30.09
C ALA A 262 -40.66 -1.41 29.78
N VAL A 263 -40.30 -2.07 28.67
CA VAL A 263 -38.91 -2.14 28.20
C VAL A 263 -38.42 -0.75 27.76
N LYS A 264 -39.27 0.03 27.10
CA LYS A 264 -38.94 1.41 26.74
C LYS A 264 -38.74 2.31 27.97
N MET A 265 -39.62 2.19 28.98
CA MET A 265 -39.48 2.88 30.26
C MET A 265 -38.18 2.53 30.99
N PHE A 266 -37.70 1.29 30.88
CA PHE A 266 -36.42 0.89 31.46
C PHE A 266 -35.24 1.67 30.87
N TRP A 267 -35.22 1.88 29.55
CA TRP A 267 -34.14 2.62 28.87
C TRP A 267 -34.24 4.13 29.02
N GLU A 268 -35.44 4.67 29.22
CA GLU A 268 -35.65 6.11 29.45
C GLU A 268 -35.30 6.54 30.89
N HIS A 269 -35.20 5.60 31.82
CA HIS A 269 -34.90 5.87 33.22
C HIS A 269 -33.41 5.64 33.52
N ASP A 270 -32.69 6.73 33.81
CA ASP A 270 -31.28 6.69 34.18
C ASP A 270 -31.14 6.80 35.72
N GLU A 271 -30.99 5.65 36.39
CA GLU A 271 -30.78 5.59 37.84
C GLU A 271 -29.54 6.37 38.29
N GLY A 272 -28.50 6.44 37.45
CA GLY A 272 -27.25 7.12 37.79
C GLY A 272 -27.45 8.63 37.93
N VAL A 273 -28.26 9.22 37.06
CA VAL A 273 -28.60 10.66 37.12
C VAL A 273 -29.43 10.97 38.35
N ASP A 274 -30.39 10.11 38.70
CA ASP A 274 -31.25 10.30 39.87
C ASP A 274 -30.46 10.18 41.19
N GLU A 275 -29.51 9.25 41.27
CA GLU A 275 -28.62 9.10 42.42
C GLU A 275 -27.71 10.33 42.57
N ILE A 276 -27.15 10.84 41.46
CA ILE A 276 -26.35 12.07 41.45
C ILE A 276 -27.18 13.27 41.91
N GLN A 277 -28.41 13.42 41.40
CA GLN A 277 -29.30 14.52 41.81
C GLN A 277 -29.68 14.41 43.29
N ARG A 278 -29.88 13.19 43.82
CA ARG A 278 -30.14 12.98 45.24
C ARG A 278 -28.93 13.37 46.10
N VAL A 279 -27.73 12.90 45.75
CA VAL A 279 -26.49 13.26 46.47
C VAL A 279 -26.23 14.76 46.43
N VAL A 280 -26.46 15.42 45.29
CA VAL A 280 -26.34 16.89 45.17
C VAL A 280 -27.37 17.63 46.04
N LYS A 281 -28.56 17.07 46.23
CA LYS A 281 -29.62 17.67 47.04
C LYS A 281 -29.44 17.42 48.54
N GLU A 282 -28.68 16.39 48.90
CA GLU A 282 -28.33 16.03 50.28
C GLU A 282 -27.01 16.68 50.76
N ALA A 283 -26.18 17.20 49.84
CA ALA A 283 -24.94 17.94 50.12
C ALA A 283 -25.20 19.44 50.33
#